data_AF-A0A6I1N8Y4-F1
#
_entry.id   AF-A0A6I1N8Y4-F1
#
_cell.length_a   1.000
_cell.length_b   1.000
_cell.length_c   1.000
_cell.angle_alpha   90.00
_cell.angle_beta   90.00
_cell.angle_gamma   90.00
#
_symmetry.space_group_name_H-M   'P 1'
#
loop_
_entity.id
_entity.type
_entity.pdbx_description
1 polymer ?
#
loop_
_entity_poly.entity_id
_entity_poly.type
_entity_poly.pdbx_seq_one_letter_code
_entity_poly.pdbx_strand_id
1 'polypeptide(L)'
;MAREQYPFQASSRIYKQARELADKLRKASIAGSRHCFSRASDSLAAQGLGLLQSDEQWQSAIEWARNDLDALARRVDPRLAIPALIEAVDDFYYGQKNWRKKVPWCGSSLKTTIALIWPNRKEPLAVDRSAAQLLNLVNAVIAWEQLREIYESSQVFNFQAVSLRSHGFEFSDKADQRLLGRWNAMAAPYGENQRTLEHSKAVIWKDLLQFSQAVSLVLSGRDSTTIELFAGTVFALAGKNPAFWIGLNARLVLLACVRHIKSTGSKRMAGVVLFEDLPIVTDAFGDDPVLAKQSLEACFWQESWYPDRVRSYPSNMLVERPVVRIDGRTFATSVMTIVDSVNCFVEHSVFRYVGYGGAPVDDESFRVHVSQPFENAAVQLLRKAGWKAGGVSDSGYWQATESRLEHESGQKVPGEIDVLALHPSGQVALLIECKVLSQPFSMSKLSNVVGKLGPSDSEGFHAKLEKKVAWAEATSAMKGAQVVGLLLVEHGSFLGRNAAHLVVEMRQLEKLVAQINEKTAE
;
A
#
# COMPACT_ATOMS: atom_id res chain seq x y z
N MET A 1 0.87 43.26 22.33
CA MET A 1 0.90 41.87 22.83
C MET A 1 0.25 40.98 21.78
N ALA A 2 1.05 40.24 21.01
CA ALA A 2 0.56 39.31 20.01
C ALA A 2 -0.11 38.12 20.73
N ARG A 3 -1.38 37.84 20.41
CA ARG A 3 -2.00 36.56 20.77
C ARG A 3 -1.13 35.45 20.15
N GLU A 4 -0.65 34.52 20.97
CA GLU A 4 0.09 33.35 20.50
C GLU A 4 -0.71 32.68 19.38
N GLN A 5 -0.17 32.68 18.15
CA GLN A 5 -0.81 32.14 16.94
C GLN A 5 -0.98 30.62 16.95
N TYR A 6 -0.55 29.93 18.01
CA TYR A 6 -0.58 28.48 18.13
C TYR A 6 -1.32 28.10 19.43
N PRO A 7 -2.67 28.09 19.42
CA PRO A 7 -3.49 28.04 20.64
C PRO A 7 -3.45 26.72 21.42
N PHE A 8 -2.64 25.74 21.03
CA PHE A 8 -2.62 24.41 21.64
C PHE A 8 -1.24 24.06 22.18
N GLN A 9 -0.91 24.55 23.38
CA GLN A 9 0.24 24.04 24.15
C GLN A 9 -0.02 22.57 24.56
N ALA A 10 1.02 21.74 24.72
CA ALA A 10 0.87 20.31 25.07
C ALA A 10 0.22 20.05 26.45
N SER A 11 0.10 21.10 27.28
CA SER A 11 -0.67 21.15 28.52
C SER A 11 -2.18 21.30 28.29
N SER A 12 -2.63 21.51 27.03
CA SER A 12 -4.05 21.64 26.72
C SER A 12 -4.81 20.36 27.08
N ARG A 13 -6.02 20.56 27.60
CA ARG A 13 -6.92 19.48 28.02
C ARG A 13 -7.15 18.45 26.89
N ILE A 14 -7.21 18.91 25.63
CA ILE A 14 -7.50 18.06 24.48
C ILE A 14 -6.36 17.07 24.21
N TYR A 15 -5.08 17.49 24.30
CA TYR A 15 -3.95 16.57 24.13
C TYR A 15 -3.89 15.50 25.23
N LYS A 16 -4.24 15.85 26.47
CA LYS A 16 -4.31 14.88 27.57
C LYS A 16 -5.44 13.88 27.32
N GLN A 17 -6.62 14.37 26.93
CA GLN A 17 -7.78 13.53 26.62
C GLN A 17 -7.50 12.59 25.44
N ALA A 18 -6.88 13.08 24.35
CA ALA A 18 -6.52 12.27 23.20
C ALA A 18 -5.62 11.10 23.60
N ARG A 19 -4.57 11.36 24.39
CA ARG A 19 -3.64 10.34 24.89
C ARG A 19 -4.31 9.32 25.82
N GLU A 20 -5.11 9.79 26.78
CA GLU A 20 -5.83 8.89 27.69
C GLU A 20 -6.82 7.99 26.94
N LEU A 21 -7.48 8.53 25.92
CA LEU A 21 -8.46 7.80 25.12
C LEU A 21 -7.77 6.80 24.19
N ALA A 22 -6.65 7.18 23.56
CA ALA A 22 -5.81 6.28 22.76
C ALA A 22 -5.26 5.10 23.59
N ASP A 23 -4.78 5.35 24.82
CA ASP A 23 -4.29 4.28 25.70
C ASP A 23 -5.43 3.34 26.15
N LYS A 24 -6.63 3.87 26.41
CA LYS A 24 -7.83 3.05 26.68
C LYS A 24 -8.19 2.18 25.48
N LEU A 25 -8.22 2.73 24.28
CA LEU A 25 -8.46 1.98 23.04
C LEU A 25 -7.43 0.85 22.90
N ARG A 26 -6.14 1.16 23.02
CA ARG A 26 -5.07 0.16 22.97
C ARG A 26 -5.27 -0.99 23.94
N LYS A 27 -5.46 -0.67 25.23
CA LYS A 27 -5.64 -1.67 26.28
C LYS A 27 -6.87 -2.54 26.01
N ALA A 28 -7.97 -1.92 25.60
CA ALA A 28 -9.21 -2.62 25.32
C ALA A 28 -9.15 -3.48 24.06
N SER A 29 -8.56 -2.99 22.96
CA SER A 29 -8.36 -3.77 21.72
C SER A 29 -7.46 -4.98 21.96
N ILE A 30 -6.42 -4.83 22.79
CA ILE A 30 -5.54 -5.95 23.14
C ILE A 30 -6.23 -6.97 24.06
N ALA A 31 -6.92 -6.51 25.10
CA ALA A 31 -7.57 -7.39 26.06
C ALA A 31 -8.82 -8.08 25.47
N GLY A 32 -9.56 -7.37 24.62
CA GLY A 32 -10.81 -7.81 24.00
C GLY A 32 -10.66 -8.34 22.58
N SER A 33 -9.44 -8.61 22.09
CA SER A 33 -9.22 -9.06 20.70
C SER A 33 -10.00 -10.33 20.35
N ARG A 34 -10.22 -11.22 21.33
CA ARG A 34 -11.02 -12.45 21.20
C ARG A 34 -12.53 -12.24 21.23
N HIS A 35 -12.99 -11.01 21.45
CA HIS A 35 -14.40 -10.66 21.62
C HIS A 35 -14.79 -9.40 20.83
N CYS A 36 -13.92 -8.92 19.95
CA CYS A 36 -14.20 -7.73 19.14
C CYS A 36 -15.37 -7.93 18.16
N PHE A 37 -15.72 -9.18 17.86
CA PHE A 37 -16.85 -9.53 17.02
C PHE A 37 -18.13 -9.88 17.78
N SER A 38 -18.13 -9.99 19.12
CA SER A 38 -19.26 -10.52 19.89
C SER A 38 -20.60 -9.84 19.56
N ARG A 39 -20.61 -8.50 19.51
CA ARG A 39 -21.83 -7.74 19.16
C ARG A 39 -22.37 -8.12 17.78
N ALA A 40 -21.48 -8.21 16.79
CA ALA A 40 -21.85 -8.55 15.43
C ALA A 40 -22.27 -10.02 15.31
N SER A 41 -21.51 -10.94 15.92
CA SER A 41 -21.83 -12.37 15.87
C SER A 41 -23.17 -12.68 16.52
N ASP A 42 -23.47 -12.11 17.69
CA ASP A 42 -24.71 -12.37 18.41
C ASP A 42 -25.92 -11.81 17.64
N SER A 43 -25.79 -10.60 17.10
CA SER A 43 -26.86 -9.94 16.35
C SER A 43 -27.13 -10.60 15.00
N LEU A 44 -26.09 -11.02 14.28
CA LEU A 44 -26.23 -11.73 13.01
C LEU A 44 -26.75 -13.15 13.22
N ALA A 45 -26.29 -13.86 14.26
CA ALA A 45 -26.83 -15.17 14.61
C ALA A 45 -28.33 -15.13 14.92
N ALA A 46 -28.79 -14.10 15.66
CA ALA A 46 -30.21 -13.90 15.96
C ALA A 46 -31.08 -13.67 14.71
N GLN A 47 -30.48 -13.23 13.61
CA GLN A 47 -31.12 -13.02 12.31
C GLN A 47 -30.96 -14.21 11.35
N GLY A 48 -30.39 -15.33 11.81
CA GLY A 48 -30.08 -16.47 10.96
C GLY A 48 -28.87 -16.28 10.04
N LEU A 49 -28.08 -15.21 10.25
CA LEU A 49 -26.88 -14.85 9.49
C LEU A 49 -25.57 -15.26 10.19
N GLY A 50 -25.64 -16.23 11.11
CA GLY A 50 -24.45 -16.76 11.79
C GLY A 50 -23.56 -17.66 10.91
N LEU A 51 -24.13 -18.17 9.82
CA LEU A 51 -23.47 -18.99 8.80
C LEU A 51 -23.72 -18.35 7.44
N LEU A 52 -22.65 -17.98 6.73
CA LEU A 52 -22.67 -17.26 5.46
C LEU A 52 -22.24 -18.19 4.33
N GLN A 53 -23.17 -18.50 3.42
CA GLN A 53 -22.99 -19.46 2.33
C GLN A 53 -23.44 -18.92 0.98
N SER A 54 -24.44 -18.03 0.96
CA SER A 54 -24.95 -17.39 -0.26
C SER A 54 -24.60 -15.90 -0.31
N ASP A 55 -24.65 -15.33 -1.51
CA ASP A 55 -24.43 -13.90 -1.73
C ASP A 55 -25.45 -13.05 -0.96
N GLU A 56 -26.71 -13.48 -0.90
CA GLU A 56 -27.75 -12.76 -0.16
C GLU A 56 -27.44 -12.71 1.34
N GLN A 57 -26.94 -13.81 1.92
CA GLN A 57 -26.55 -13.83 3.33
C GLN A 57 -25.37 -12.91 3.61
N TRP A 58 -24.35 -12.94 2.75
CA TRP A 58 -23.19 -12.05 2.86
C TRP A 58 -23.57 -10.57 2.75
N GLN A 59 -24.35 -10.21 1.72
CA GLN A 59 -24.81 -8.84 1.51
C GLN A 59 -25.67 -8.36 2.69
N SER A 60 -26.59 -9.19 3.18
CA SER A 60 -27.42 -8.87 4.35
C SER A 60 -26.58 -8.65 5.61
N ALA A 61 -25.55 -9.47 5.83
CA ALA A 61 -24.65 -9.32 6.98
C ALA A 61 -23.79 -8.05 6.89
N ILE A 62 -23.27 -7.73 5.69
CA ILE A 62 -22.49 -6.51 5.44
C ILE A 62 -23.37 -5.27 5.60
N GLU A 63 -24.59 -5.29 5.08
CA GLU A 63 -25.55 -4.20 5.21
C GLU A 63 -25.95 -3.98 6.67
N TRP A 64 -26.23 -5.05 7.42
CA TRP A 64 -26.49 -4.96 8.85
C TRP A 64 -25.31 -4.32 9.60
N ALA A 65 -24.09 -4.80 9.36
CA ALA A 65 -22.89 -4.27 10.00
C ALA A 65 -22.65 -2.79 9.63
N ARG A 66 -22.96 -2.42 8.38
CA ARG A 66 -22.91 -1.03 7.91
C ARG A 66 -23.92 -0.14 8.63
N ASN A 67 -25.15 -0.61 8.79
CA ASN A 67 -26.19 0.13 9.49
C ASN A 67 -25.86 0.30 10.98
N ASP A 68 -25.31 -0.73 11.63
CA ASP A 68 -24.87 -0.66 13.03
C ASP A 68 -23.74 0.36 13.22
N LEU A 69 -22.69 0.31 12.37
CA LEU A 69 -21.59 1.27 12.48
C LEU A 69 -22.02 2.71 12.14
N ASP A 70 -22.92 2.92 11.17
CA ASP A 70 -23.42 4.26 10.85
C ASP A 70 -24.25 4.84 12.02
N ALA A 71 -25.05 4.00 12.69
CA ALA A 71 -25.81 4.39 13.88
C ALA A 71 -24.89 4.76 15.07
N LEU A 72 -23.78 4.04 15.24
CA LEU A 72 -22.76 4.34 16.25
C LEU A 72 -21.98 5.61 15.90
N ALA A 73 -21.54 5.75 14.64
CA ALA A 73 -20.71 6.85 14.16
C ALA A 73 -21.37 8.22 14.38
N ARG A 74 -22.68 8.34 14.11
CA ARG A 74 -23.46 9.58 14.29
C ARG A 74 -23.45 10.13 15.72
N ARG A 75 -23.15 9.30 16.73
CA ARG A 75 -23.20 9.69 18.15
C ARG A 75 -21.88 10.24 18.69
N VAL A 76 -20.79 10.07 17.94
CA VAL A 76 -19.42 10.32 18.41
C VAL A 76 -18.97 11.75 18.09
N ASP A 77 -18.44 12.46 19.09
CA ASP A 77 -17.90 13.82 18.96
C ASP A 77 -16.56 13.84 18.22
N PRO A 78 -16.49 14.42 16.99
CA PRO A 78 -15.26 14.47 16.21
C PRO A 78 -14.14 15.24 16.91
N ARG A 79 -14.47 16.24 17.75
CA ARG A 79 -13.47 17.11 18.41
C ARG A 79 -12.63 16.35 19.43
N LEU A 80 -13.17 15.27 19.98
CA LEU A 80 -12.46 14.41 20.95
C LEU A 80 -11.99 13.11 20.31
N ALA A 81 -12.83 12.49 19.47
CA ALA A 81 -12.54 11.18 18.91
C ALA A 81 -11.45 11.23 17.83
N ILE A 82 -11.49 12.17 16.89
CA ILE A 82 -10.50 12.23 15.80
C ILE A 82 -9.08 12.45 16.34
N PRO A 83 -8.83 13.41 17.26
CA PRO A 83 -7.50 13.55 17.84
C PRO A 83 -7.00 12.29 18.58
N ALA A 84 -7.89 11.61 19.31
CA ALA A 84 -7.55 10.36 19.99
C ALA A 84 -7.25 9.22 19.02
N LEU A 85 -8.00 9.11 17.92
CA LEU A 85 -7.77 8.10 16.90
C LEU A 85 -6.46 8.36 16.15
N ILE A 86 -6.11 9.62 15.85
CA ILE A 86 -4.81 9.96 15.25
C ILE A 86 -3.66 9.62 16.20
N GLU A 87 -3.79 9.94 17.50
CA GLU A 87 -2.81 9.50 18.51
C GLU A 87 -2.69 7.97 18.57
N ALA A 88 -3.82 7.25 18.52
CA ALA A 88 -3.86 5.79 18.50
C ALA A 88 -3.23 5.18 17.24
N VAL A 89 -3.43 5.79 16.06
CA VAL A 89 -2.80 5.39 14.80
C VAL A 89 -1.29 5.55 14.91
N ASP A 90 -0.80 6.70 15.39
CA ASP A 90 0.64 6.93 15.61
C ASP A 90 1.23 5.90 16.59
N ASP A 91 0.54 5.63 17.70
CA ASP A 91 0.97 4.64 18.68
C ASP A 91 0.96 3.21 18.10
N PHE A 92 -0.03 2.87 17.28
CA PHE A 92 -0.14 1.55 16.65
C PHE A 92 1.01 1.25 15.69
N TYR A 93 1.35 2.21 14.81
CA TYR A 93 2.37 2.01 13.77
C TYR A 93 3.80 2.32 14.25
N TYR A 94 4.00 3.33 15.10
CA TYR A 94 5.35 3.81 15.45
C TYR A 94 5.69 3.71 16.94
N GLY A 95 4.70 3.64 17.83
CA GLY A 95 4.92 3.66 19.28
C GLY A 95 4.99 2.29 19.96
N GLN A 96 4.14 1.34 19.56
CA GLN A 96 3.80 0.15 20.35
C GLN A 96 3.80 -1.13 19.49
N LYS A 97 5.00 -1.66 19.18
CA LYS A 97 5.17 -2.86 18.33
C LYS A 97 4.32 -4.07 18.76
N ASN A 98 4.01 -4.21 20.05
CA ASN A 98 3.19 -5.31 20.57
C ASN A 98 1.70 -5.17 20.20
N TRP A 99 1.20 -3.96 19.97
CA TRP A 99 -0.20 -3.75 19.61
C TRP A 99 -0.48 -4.35 18.22
N ARG A 100 0.31 -3.96 17.22
CA ARG A 100 0.21 -4.47 15.85
C ARG A 100 0.30 -5.99 15.77
N LYS A 101 1.21 -6.61 16.53
CA LYS A 101 1.37 -8.07 16.56
C LYS A 101 0.14 -8.79 17.10
N LYS A 102 -0.62 -8.19 18.02
CA LYS A 102 -1.78 -8.81 18.66
C LYS A 102 -3.08 -8.61 17.89
N VAL A 103 -3.25 -7.46 17.24
CA VAL A 103 -4.46 -7.10 16.47
C VAL A 103 -4.08 -6.37 15.18
N PRO A 104 -3.54 -7.07 14.17
CA PRO A 104 -2.95 -6.44 12.98
C PRO A 104 -3.94 -5.64 12.13
N TRP A 105 -5.22 -5.99 12.15
CA TRP A 105 -6.31 -5.27 11.46
C TRP A 105 -6.73 -3.95 12.13
N CYS A 106 -6.32 -3.70 13.38
CA CYS A 106 -6.83 -2.54 14.12
C CYS A 106 -6.40 -1.20 13.51
N GLY A 107 -5.21 -1.13 12.89
CA GLY A 107 -4.70 0.10 12.29
C GLY A 107 -5.57 0.65 11.16
N SER A 108 -6.04 -0.20 10.24
CA SER A 108 -6.97 0.22 9.16
C SER A 108 -8.30 0.67 9.74
N SER A 109 -8.84 -0.09 10.69
CA SER A 109 -10.13 0.21 11.30
C SER A 109 -10.11 1.52 12.08
N LEU A 110 -9.00 1.89 12.73
CA LEU A 110 -8.84 3.20 13.36
C LEU A 110 -8.93 4.34 12.33
N LYS A 111 -8.26 4.20 11.17
CA LYS A 111 -8.30 5.19 10.08
C LYS A 111 -9.70 5.29 9.46
N THR A 112 -10.35 4.15 9.21
CA THR A 112 -11.75 4.11 8.75
C THR A 112 -12.70 4.73 9.76
N THR A 113 -12.48 4.54 11.05
CA THR A 113 -13.29 5.18 12.10
C THR A 113 -13.19 6.71 12.04
N ILE A 114 -12.00 7.27 11.78
CA ILE A 114 -11.82 8.72 11.53
C ILE A 114 -12.69 9.16 10.36
N ALA A 115 -12.69 8.39 9.26
CA ALA A 115 -13.48 8.69 8.07
C ALA A 115 -14.97 8.78 8.38
N LEU A 116 -15.51 7.82 9.11
CA LEU A 116 -16.94 7.73 9.42
C LEU A 116 -17.43 8.81 10.39
N ILE A 117 -16.56 9.31 11.29
CA ILE A 117 -16.92 10.35 12.26
C ILE A 117 -16.84 11.75 11.63
N TRP A 118 -15.98 11.95 10.63
CA TRP A 118 -15.68 13.26 10.05
C TRP A 118 -16.91 14.09 9.58
N PRO A 119 -17.98 13.51 9.00
CA PRO A 119 -19.19 14.25 8.65
C PRO A 119 -19.82 15.01 9.83
N ASN A 120 -19.72 14.47 11.05
CA ASN A 120 -20.37 15.02 12.24
C ASN A 120 -19.78 16.37 12.69
N ARG A 121 -18.65 16.82 12.12
CA ARG A 121 -17.99 18.09 12.50
C ARG A 121 -18.87 19.33 12.33
N LYS A 122 -19.88 19.23 11.45
CA LYS A 122 -20.84 20.30 11.15
C LYS A 122 -22.06 20.27 12.06
N GLU A 123 -22.34 19.14 12.71
CA GLU A 123 -23.55 18.97 13.48
C GLU A 123 -23.32 19.43 14.94
N PRO A 124 -24.21 20.25 15.52
CA PRO A 124 -24.13 20.63 16.94
C PRO A 124 -24.38 19.47 17.91
N LEU A 125 -24.75 18.28 17.40
CA LEU A 125 -25.38 17.19 18.14
C LEU A 125 -24.52 15.92 18.15
N ALA A 126 -23.31 15.98 18.70
CA ALA A 126 -22.58 14.77 19.08
C ALA A 126 -22.53 14.67 20.61
N VAL A 127 -23.34 13.78 21.17
CA VAL A 127 -23.70 13.76 22.60
C VAL A 127 -22.91 12.72 23.40
N ASP A 128 -22.10 11.86 22.78
CA ASP A 128 -21.30 10.87 23.51
C ASP A 128 -19.79 11.11 23.42
N ARG A 129 -19.18 11.33 24.60
CA ARG A 129 -17.73 11.55 24.79
C ARG A 129 -17.04 10.36 25.44
N SER A 130 -17.72 9.21 25.54
CA SER A 130 -17.22 8.06 26.27
C SER A 130 -16.22 7.24 25.46
N ALA A 131 -15.19 6.75 26.15
CA ALA A 131 -14.24 5.78 25.60
C ALA A 131 -14.92 4.48 25.15
N ALA A 132 -15.99 4.09 25.85
CA ALA A 132 -16.75 2.88 25.54
C ALA A 132 -17.43 2.97 24.18
N GLN A 133 -18.07 4.11 23.84
CA GLN A 133 -18.69 4.24 22.52
C GLN A 133 -17.65 4.29 21.40
N LEU A 134 -16.53 4.97 21.60
CA LEU A 134 -15.47 4.99 20.60
C LEU A 134 -14.91 3.58 20.35
N LEU A 135 -14.73 2.80 21.41
CA LEU A 135 -14.32 1.40 21.30
C LEU A 135 -15.39 0.54 20.59
N ASN A 136 -16.67 0.71 20.91
CA ASN A 136 -17.76 0.01 20.25
C ASN A 136 -17.78 0.29 18.74
N LEU A 137 -17.60 1.56 18.37
CA LEU A 137 -17.50 1.96 16.97
C LEU A 137 -16.29 1.32 16.28
N VAL A 138 -15.10 1.35 16.90
CA VAL A 138 -13.91 0.71 16.34
C VAL A 138 -14.13 -0.79 16.14
N ASN A 139 -14.75 -1.49 17.11
CA ASN A 139 -15.09 -2.91 16.99
C ASN A 139 -16.12 -3.17 15.86
N ALA A 140 -17.13 -2.31 15.72
CA ALA A 140 -18.09 -2.41 14.63
C ALA A 140 -17.43 -2.20 13.26
N VAL A 141 -16.49 -1.27 13.16
CA VAL A 141 -15.68 -1.06 11.94
C VAL A 141 -14.82 -2.30 11.64
N ILE A 142 -14.16 -2.89 12.64
CA ILE A 142 -13.40 -4.15 12.48
C ILE A 142 -14.32 -5.24 11.91
N ALA A 143 -15.51 -5.43 12.51
CA ALA A 143 -16.45 -6.44 12.04
C ALA A 143 -16.88 -6.22 10.59
N TRP A 144 -17.23 -4.97 10.23
CA TRP A 144 -17.63 -4.62 8.87
C TRP A 144 -16.49 -4.75 7.85
N GLU A 145 -15.28 -4.28 8.15
CA GLU A 145 -14.12 -4.41 7.26
C GLU A 145 -13.80 -5.88 6.99
N GLN A 146 -13.80 -6.72 8.03
CA GLN A 146 -13.49 -8.14 7.88
C GLN A 146 -14.60 -8.91 7.17
N LEU A 147 -15.88 -8.57 7.41
CA LEU A 147 -17.00 -9.14 6.63
C LEU A 147 -16.85 -8.82 5.14
N ARG A 148 -16.55 -7.56 4.80
CA ARG A 148 -16.32 -7.15 3.41
C ARG A 148 -15.13 -7.84 2.79
N GLU A 149 -14.00 -7.88 3.47
CA GLU A 149 -12.76 -8.48 2.96
C GLU A 149 -12.94 -9.98 2.68
N ILE A 150 -13.60 -10.71 3.59
CA ILE A 150 -13.84 -12.15 3.42
C ILE A 150 -14.88 -12.39 2.33
N TYR A 151 -15.91 -11.55 2.20
CA TYR A 151 -16.84 -11.63 1.09
C TYR A 151 -16.16 -11.37 -0.26
N GLU A 152 -15.38 -10.28 -0.38
CA GLU A 152 -14.64 -9.99 -1.61
C GLU A 152 -13.67 -11.13 -1.96
N SER A 153 -13.04 -11.75 -0.95
CA SER A 153 -12.20 -12.94 -1.13
C SER A 153 -13.01 -14.18 -1.53
N SER A 154 -14.20 -14.39 -0.96
CA SER A 154 -15.05 -15.54 -1.29
C SER A 154 -15.54 -15.48 -2.73
N GLN A 155 -15.83 -14.29 -3.25
CA GLN A 155 -16.19 -14.08 -4.66
C GLN A 155 -15.06 -14.43 -5.62
N VAL A 156 -13.80 -14.22 -5.23
CA VAL A 156 -12.66 -14.49 -6.11
C VAL A 156 -12.16 -15.93 -5.97
N PHE A 157 -12.17 -16.48 -4.76
CA PHE A 157 -11.61 -17.79 -4.46
C PHE A 157 -12.65 -18.90 -4.35
N ASN A 158 -13.95 -18.57 -4.43
CA ASN A 158 -15.08 -19.50 -4.26
C ASN A 158 -15.04 -20.25 -2.92
N PHE A 159 -14.90 -19.49 -1.83
CA PHE A 159 -14.90 -20.06 -0.48
C PHE A 159 -16.20 -20.81 -0.18
N GLN A 160 -16.08 -21.88 0.60
CA GLN A 160 -17.20 -22.56 1.20
C GLN A 160 -17.80 -21.73 2.36
N ALA A 161 -18.80 -22.30 3.03
CA ALA A 161 -19.48 -21.69 4.15
C ALA A 161 -18.54 -21.11 5.23
N VAL A 162 -18.81 -19.89 5.67
CA VAL A 162 -18.06 -19.21 6.75
C VAL A 162 -18.98 -18.85 7.90
N SER A 163 -18.58 -19.16 9.13
CA SER A 163 -19.30 -18.77 10.35
C SER A 163 -18.62 -17.57 11.02
N LEU A 164 -19.39 -16.56 11.40
CA LEU A 164 -18.90 -15.47 12.26
C LEU A 164 -19.13 -15.83 13.74
N ARG A 165 -18.05 -15.92 14.52
CA ARG A 165 -18.05 -16.12 15.96
C ARG A 165 -17.55 -14.88 16.69
N SER A 166 -17.74 -14.84 18.01
CA SER A 166 -17.23 -13.77 18.86
C SER A 166 -15.72 -13.55 18.75
N HIS A 167 -14.97 -14.61 18.43
CA HIS A 167 -13.52 -14.62 18.31
C HIS A 167 -12.99 -14.53 16.87
N GLY A 168 -13.87 -14.34 15.88
CA GLY A 168 -13.50 -14.20 14.47
C GLY A 168 -14.26 -15.15 13.55
N PHE A 169 -13.67 -15.44 12.39
CA PHE A 169 -14.29 -16.23 11.34
C PHE A 169 -13.80 -17.69 11.36
N GLU A 170 -14.74 -18.62 11.28
CA GLU A 170 -14.51 -20.05 11.15
C GLU A 170 -14.91 -20.51 9.74
N PHE A 171 -13.95 -21.06 8.99
CA PHE A 171 -14.19 -21.58 7.65
C PHE A 171 -14.57 -23.06 7.72
N SER A 172 -15.57 -23.49 6.96
CA SER A 172 -15.94 -24.91 6.88
C SER A 172 -14.85 -25.76 6.23
N ASP A 173 -14.08 -25.18 5.28
CA ASP A 173 -12.91 -25.80 4.67
C ASP A 173 -11.60 -25.18 5.18
N LYS A 174 -10.68 -26.03 5.62
CA LYS A 174 -9.32 -25.64 6.02
C LYS A 174 -8.48 -25.14 4.84
N ALA A 175 -8.81 -25.51 3.60
CA ALA A 175 -8.14 -24.99 2.41
C ALA A 175 -8.38 -23.49 2.24
N ASP A 176 -9.62 -23.04 2.41
CA ASP A 176 -10.00 -21.63 2.35
C ASP A 176 -9.30 -20.81 3.43
N GLN A 177 -9.29 -21.33 4.66
CA GLN A 177 -8.56 -20.70 5.77
C GLN A 177 -7.07 -20.54 5.46
N ARG A 178 -6.43 -21.56 4.87
CA ARG A 178 -5.02 -21.48 4.46
C ARG A 178 -4.80 -20.49 3.32
N LEU A 179 -5.73 -20.41 2.36
CA LEU A 179 -5.64 -19.50 1.24
C LEU A 179 -5.76 -18.05 1.71
N LEU A 180 -6.73 -17.75 2.57
CA LEU A 180 -6.87 -16.44 3.21
C LEU A 180 -5.65 -16.11 4.09
N GLY A 181 -5.08 -17.10 4.79
CA GLY A 181 -3.84 -16.91 5.54
C GLY A 181 -2.67 -16.48 4.66
N ARG A 182 -2.51 -17.08 3.48
CA ARG A 182 -1.48 -16.69 2.49
C ARG A 182 -1.75 -15.31 1.91
N TRP A 183 -3.01 -15.00 1.63
CA TRP A 183 -3.45 -13.68 1.19
C TRP A 183 -3.10 -12.61 2.22
N ASN A 184 -3.49 -12.79 3.47
CA ASN A 184 -3.20 -11.85 4.56
C ASN A 184 -1.69 -11.70 4.78
N ALA A 185 -0.92 -12.79 4.66
CA ALA A 185 0.54 -12.72 4.76
C ALA A 185 1.18 -11.91 3.62
N MET A 186 0.63 -12.00 2.40
CA MET A 186 1.06 -11.17 1.27
C MET A 186 0.71 -9.69 1.48
N ALA A 187 -0.47 -9.40 2.03
CA ALA A 187 -0.92 -8.03 2.28
C ALA A 187 -0.31 -7.41 3.55
N ALA A 188 0.22 -8.22 4.48
CA ALA A 188 0.73 -7.74 5.78
C ALA A 188 1.83 -6.65 5.71
N PRO A 189 2.77 -6.66 4.73
CA PRO A 189 3.76 -5.59 4.56
C PRO A 189 3.18 -4.27 4.03
N TYR A 190 1.91 -4.26 3.60
CA TYR A 190 1.26 -3.06 3.08
C TYR A 190 1.25 -1.94 4.12
N GLY A 191 1.61 -0.73 3.68
CA GLY A 191 1.78 0.43 4.55
C GLY A 191 3.05 0.42 5.43
N GLU A 192 3.87 -0.65 5.40
CA GLU A 192 5.22 -0.64 5.97
C GLU A 192 6.31 -0.56 4.91
N ASN A 193 6.12 -1.28 3.80
CA ASN A 193 7.11 -1.41 2.74
C ASN A 193 6.60 -0.75 1.47
N GLN A 194 6.95 0.52 1.30
CA GLN A 194 6.83 1.21 0.02
C GLN A 194 8.08 0.92 -0.82
N ARG A 195 7.89 0.57 -2.08
CA ARG A 195 8.97 0.19 -3.00
C ARG A 195 9.88 1.38 -3.34
N THR A 196 9.34 2.59 -3.20
CA THR A 196 10.10 3.83 -3.37
C THR A 196 10.73 4.37 -2.07
N LEU A 197 10.50 3.72 -0.93
CA LEU A 197 10.87 4.24 0.39
C LEU A 197 12.38 4.46 0.55
N GLU A 198 13.20 3.56 0.03
CA GLU A 198 14.67 3.69 0.12
C GLU A 198 15.18 4.92 -0.65
N HIS A 199 14.50 5.32 -1.74
CA HIS A 199 14.81 6.57 -2.42
C HIS A 199 14.47 7.77 -1.55
N SER A 200 13.27 7.80 -0.96
CA SER A 200 12.88 8.87 -0.02
C SER A 200 13.82 8.94 1.19
N LYS A 201 14.27 7.80 1.73
CA LYS A 201 15.26 7.75 2.82
C LYS A 201 16.60 8.33 2.40
N ALA A 202 17.06 7.99 1.20
CA ALA A 202 18.37 8.42 0.71
C ALA A 202 18.47 9.95 0.54
N VAL A 203 17.36 10.62 0.19
CA VAL A 203 17.40 12.07 -0.14
C VAL A 203 16.48 12.94 0.71
N ILE A 204 15.22 12.57 0.93
CA ILE A 204 14.26 13.39 1.71
C ILE A 204 14.58 13.29 3.20
N TRP A 205 14.66 12.05 3.71
CA TRP A 205 14.77 11.81 5.16
C TRP A 205 16.21 11.88 5.67
N LYS A 206 17.19 11.85 4.77
CA LYS A 206 18.61 12.08 5.09
C LYS A 206 18.87 13.54 5.45
N ASP A 207 18.44 14.46 4.60
CA ASP A 207 18.53 15.91 4.84
C ASP A 207 17.33 16.63 4.21
N LEU A 208 16.32 16.88 5.02
CA LEU A 208 15.07 17.51 4.60
C LEU A 208 15.30 18.92 4.06
N LEU A 209 16.25 19.67 4.63
CA LEU A 209 16.51 21.06 4.21
C LEU A 209 17.17 21.06 2.83
N GLN A 210 18.20 20.22 2.65
CA GLN A 210 18.87 20.07 1.36
C GLN A 210 17.88 19.60 0.28
N PHE A 211 17.00 18.66 0.60
CA PHE A 211 15.96 18.21 -0.33
C PHE A 211 14.98 19.33 -0.69
N SER A 212 14.46 20.09 0.29
CA SER A 212 13.58 21.22 0.02
C SER A 212 14.24 22.28 -0.88
N GLN A 213 15.53 22.58 -0.66
CA GLN A 213 16.30 23.48 -1.53
C GLN A 213 16.40 22.94 -2.97
N ALA A 214 16.65 21.64 -3.13
CA ALA A 214 16.68 21.00 -4.43
C ALA A 214 15.32 21.06 -5.15
N VAL A 215 14.21 20.86 -4.44
CA VAL A 215 12.85 21.03 -5.00
C VAL A 215 12.62 22.46 -5.47
N SER A 216 13.05 23.48 -4.70
CA SER A 216 12.96 24.88 -5.13
C SER A 216 13.75 25.16 -6.42
N LEU A 217 14.90 24.52 -6.62
CA LEU A 217 15.65 24.61 -7.87
C LEU A 217 14.85 24.02 -9.04
N VAL A 218 14.17 22.88 -8.85
CA VAL A 218 13.31 22.32 -9.90
C VAL A 218 12.13 23.23 -10.21
N LEU A 219 11.47 23.76 -9.18
CA LEU A 219 10.33 24.67 -9.35
C LEU A 219 10.70 25.99 -10.03
N SER A 220 11.97 26.40 -9.98
CA SER A 220 12.52 27.54 -10.72
C SER A 220 13.06 27.18 -12.12
N GLY A 221 12.79 25.96 -12.59
CA GLY A 221 13.06 25.52 -13.96
C GLY A 221 14.33 24.68 -14.15
N ARG A 222 15.08 24.37 -13.08
CA ARG A 222 16.24 23.47 -13.19
C ARG A 222 15.77 22.04 -13.47
N ASP A 223 16.47 21.37 -14.38
CA ASP A 223 16.19 19.97 -14.70
C ASP A 223 16.58 19.05 -13.53
N SER A 224 15.67 18.17 -13.10
CA SER A 224 15.88 17.25 -11.98
C SER A 224 17.05 16.29 -12.19
N THR A 225 17.36 15.94 -13.44
CA THR A 225 18.49 15.08 -13.80
C THR A 225 19.86 15.72 -13.52
N THR A 226 19.90 17.05 -13.41
CA THR A 226 21.15 17.82 -13.19
C THR A 226 21.43 18.11 -11.71
N ILE A 227 20.56 17.67 -10.81
CA ILE A 227 20.68 17.89 -9.38
C ILE A 227 21.36 16.67 -8.77
N GLU A 228 22.59 16.84 -8.29
CA GLU A 228 23.42 15.75 -7.75
C GLU A 228 22.73 14.96 -6.63
N LEU A 229 21.97 15.65 -5.76
CA LEU A 229 21.21 15.02 -4.69
C LEU A 229 20.25 13.94 -5.20
N PHE A 230 19.68 14.10 -6.40
CA PHE A 230 18.69 13.18 -6.95
C PHE A 230 19.31 12.01 -7.73
N ALA A 231 20.62 12.05 -8.00
CA ALA A 231 21.30 11.04 -8.80
C ALA A 231 21.06 9.61 -8.26
N GLY A 232 20.69 8.69 -9.14
CA GLY A 232 20.39 7.30 -8.76
C GLY A 232 19.06 7.09 -8.03
N THR A 233 18.18 8.10 -7.99
CA THR A 233 16.87 8.00 -7.33
C THR A 233 15.72 8.32 -8.28
N VAL A 234 14.50 7.92 -7.88
CA VAL A 234 13.24 8.26 -8.59
C VAL A 234 13.08 9.75 -8.85
N PHE A 235 13.70 10.61 -8.03
CA PHE A 235 13.60 12.06 -8.16
C PHE A 235 14.40 12.61 -9.35
N ALA A 236 15.46 11.93 -9.81
CA ALA A 236 16.18 12.35 -11.01
C ALA A 236 15.30 12.16 -12.26
N LEU A 237 14.53 11.08 -12.28
CA LEU A 237 13.61 10.68 -13.36
C LEU A 237 12.17 11.08 -13.09
N ALA A 238 11.93 12.01 -12.15
CA ALA A 238 10.57 12.47 -11.85
C ALA A 238 9.99 13.39 -12.95
N GLY A 239 10.83 13.81 -13.89
CA GLY A 239 10.46 14.66 -15.01
C GLY A 239 10.14 16.10 -14.59
N LYS A 240 9.56 16.87 -15.52
CA LYS A 240 9.22 18.29 -15.33
C LYS A 240 7.75 18.51 -14.93
N ASN A 241 7.03 17.48 -14.51
CA ASN A 241 5.62 17.61 -14.15
C ASN A 241 5.48 18.52 -12.91
N PRO A 242 4.95 19.75 -13.04
CA PRO A 242 4.87 20.68 -11.91
C PRO A 242 3.95 20.16 -10.81
N ALA A 243 2.92 19.37 -11.15
CA ALA A 243 2.00 18.81 -10.16
C ALA A 243 2.70 17.85 -9.18
N PHE A 244 3.74 17.13 -9.63
CA PHE A 244 4.54 16.28 -8.75
C PHE A 244 5.36 17.11 -7.76
N TRP A 245 6.15 18.06 -8.27
CA TRP A 245 7.06 18.86 -7.43
C TRP A 245 6.31 19.78 -6.47
N ILE A 246 5.23 20.44 -6.93
CA ILE A 246 4.39 21.30 -6.10
C ILE A 246 3.63 20.45 -5.06
N GLY A 247 3.08 19.30 -5.47
CA GLY A 247 2.37 18.38 -4.57
C GLY A 247 3.26 17.76 -3.49
N LEU A 248 4.52 17.46 -3.81
CA LEU A 248 5.52 17.02 -2.87
C LEU A 248 5.91 18.16 -1.92
N ASN A 249 6.22 19.35 -2.47
CA ASN A 249 6.58 20.52 -1.66
C ASN A 249 5.48 20.91 -0.67
N ALA A 250 4.21 20.80 -1.04
CA ALA A 250 3.06 21.08 -0.17
C ALA A 250 3.07 20.23 1.10
N ARG A 251 3.39 18.94 0.95
CA ARG A 251 3.51 18.01 2.07
C ARG A 251 4.74 18.31 2.91
N LEU A 252 5.86 18.70 2.32
CA LEU A 252 7.09 19.05 3.05
C LEU A 252 6.95 20.36 3.85
N VAL A 253 6.31 21.37 3.27
CA VAL A 253 5.99 22.63 3.97
C VAL A 253 5.04 22.37 5.12
N LEU A 254 3.98 21.60 4.89
CA LEU A 254 3.07 21.17 5.96
C LEU A 254 3.83 20.42 7.08
N LEU A 255 4.72 19.50 6.71
CA LEU A 255 5.56 18.77 7.65
C LEU A 255 6.42 19.72 8.50
N ALA A 256 7.06 20.71 7.88
CA ALA A 256 7.88 21.69 8.59
C ALA A 256 7.06 22.48 9.61
N CYS A 257 5.88 22.98 9.21
CA CYS A 257 4.96 23.69 10.09
C CYS A 257 4.51 22.82 11.27
N VAL A 258 4.05 21.60 10.99
CA VAL A 258 3.54 20.68 12.01
C VAL A 258 4.65 20.21 12.96
N ARG A 259 5.86 19.96 12.46
CA ARG A 259 7.04 19.65 13.29
C ARG A 259 7.40 20.80 14.22
N HIS A 260 7.34 22.04 13.74
CA HIS A 260 7.58 23.23 14.56
C HIS A 260 6.54 23.35 15.68
N ILE A 261 5.24 23.19 15.36
CA ILE A 261 4.17 23.19 16.37
C ILE A 261 4.36 22.04 17.37
N LYS A 262 4.77 20.86 16.89
CA LYS A 262 5.02 19.72 17.78
C LYS A 262 6.18 19.97 18.73
N SER A 263 7.30 20.50 18.23
CA SER A 263 8.53 20.67 19.00
C SER A 263 8.44 21.76 20.06
N THR A 264 7.61 22.79 19.86
CA THR A 264 7.32 23.81 20.88
C THR A 264 6.52 23.23 22.04
N GLY A 265 5.61 22.28 21.78
CA GLY A 265 4.79 21.64 22.82
C GLY A 265 5.36 20.37 23.44
N SER A 266 6.14 19.57 22.69
CA SER A 266 6.55 18.22 23.08
C SER A 266 7.89 17.82 22.47
N LYS A 267 8.76 17.20 23.28
CA LYS A 267 9.98 16.55 22.80
C LYS A 267 9.70 15.26 22.01
N ARG A 268 8.57 14.59 22.26
CA ARG A 268 8.12 13.42 21.50
C ARG A 268 7.54 13.89 20.16
N MET A 269 8.08 13.38 19.05
CA MET A 269 7.61 13.68 17.69
C MET A 269 6.33 12.91 17.30
N ALA A 270 6.11 11.73 17.88
CA ALA A 270 4.87 10.98 17.69
C ALA A 270 3.67 11.59 18.44
N GLY A 271 2.49 11.31 17.94
CA GLY A 271 1.20 11.70 18.50
C GLY A 271 0.60 12.91 17.79
N VAL A 272 -0.68 13.16 18.07
CA VAL A 272 -1.49 14.19 17.42
C VAL A 272 -0.89 15.59 17.57
N VAL A 273 -1.16 16.42 16.56
CA VAL A 273 -0.93 17.87 16.50
C VAL A 273 -2.25 18.53 16.12
N LEU A 274 -2.60 19.57 16.87
CA LEU A 274 -3.76 20.41 16.64
C LEU A 274 -3.31 21.82 16.26
N PHE A 275 -3.95 22.39 15.27
CA PHE A 275 -3.64 23.73 14.77
C PHE A 275 -4.87 24.36 14.11
N GLU A 276 -4.85 25.68 13.97
CA GLU A 276 -5.89 26.43 13.22
C GLU A 276 -5.35 26.74 11.81
N ASP A 277 -5.46 27.98 11.33
CA ASP A 277 -4.91 28.35 10.03
C ASP A 277 -3.38 28.40 10.06
N LEU A 278 -2.73 27.76 9.08
CA LEU A 278 -1.29 27.86 8.89
C LEU A 278 -0.99 29.03 7.95
N PRO A 279 -0.09 29.96 8.31
CA PRO A 279 0.35 31.01 7.40
C PRO A 279 1.33 30.42 6.38
N ILE A 280 0.82 29.73 5.38
CA ILE A 280 1.62 29.17 4.28
C ILE A 280 1.77 30.24 3.19
N VAL A 281 3.01 30.68 2.96
CA VAL A 281 3.33 31.60 1.87
C VAL A 281 3.38 30.81 0.56
N THR A 282 2.49 31.12 -0.38
CA THR A 282 2.35 30.42 -1.66
C THR A 282 3.50 30.69 -2.64
N ASP A 283 4.28 31.75 -2.43
CA ASP A 283 5.41 32.11 -3.29
C ASP A 283 6.53 31.06 -3.26
N ALA A 284 6.53 30.17 -2.27
CA ALA A 284 7.44 29.03 -2.17
C ALA A 284 7.08 27.85 -3.11
N PHE A 285 6.02 27.96 -3.91
CA PHE A 285 5.45 26.87 -4.72
C PHE A 285 5.64 27.03 -6.23
N GLY A 286 6.52 27.93 -6.66
CA GLY A 286 6.76 28.23 -8.07
C GLY A 286 5.74 29.20 -8.66
N ASP A 287 5.72 29.32 -9.98
CA ASP A 287 5.04 30.40 -10.69
C ASP A 287 3.53 30.16 -10.94
N ASP A 288 2.99 28.99 -10.57
CA ASP A 288 1.57 28.66 -10.72
C ASP A 288 0.83 28.71 -9.35
N PRO A 289 0.26 29.86 -8.98
CA PRO A 289 -0.44 30.02 -7.71
C PRO A 289 -1.73 29.19 -7.63
N VAL A 290 -2.35 28.86 -8.76
CA VAL A 290 -3.59 28.05 -8.80
C VAL A 290 -3.25 26.60 -8.47
N LEU A 291 -2.24 26.03 -9.13
CA LEU A 291 -1.77 24.67 -8.87
C LEU A 291 -1.17 24.53 -7.48
N ALA A 292 -0.45 25.56 -6.99
CA ALA A 292 0.03 25.64 -5.62
C ALA A 292 -1.11 25.53 -4.60
N LYS A 293 -2.15 26.35 -4.75
CA LYS A 293 -3.34 26.32 -3.90
C LYS A 293 -4.02 24.95 -3.94
N GLN A 294 -4.25 24.39 -5.13
CA GLN A 294 -4.85 23.07 -5.30
C GLN A 294 -4.04 21.97 -4.60
N SER A 295 -2.71 22.02 -4.71
CA SER A 295 -1.80 21.04 -4.10
C SER A 295 -1.76 21.13 -2.57
N LEU A 296 -1.80 22.34 -2.03
CA LEU A 296 -1.95 22.58 -0.59
C LEU A 296 -3.29 22.05 -0.10
N GLU A 297 -4.38 22.44 -0.77
CA GLU A 297 -5.73 21.98 -0.48
C GLU A 297 -5.84 20.44 -0.55
N ALA A 298 -5.09 19.78 -1.44
CA ALA A 298 -5.02 18.33 -1.56
C ALA A 298 -4.31 17.63 -0.38
N CYS A 299 -3.75 18.36 0.58
CA CYS A 299 -3.29 17.80 1.86
C CYS A 299 -4.42 17.70 2.90
N PHE A 300 -5.57 18.33 2.65
CA PHE A 300 -6.69 18.44 3.58
C PHE A 300 -7.92 17.69 3.09
N TRP A 301 -8.68 17.14 4.04
CA TRP A 301 -9.98 16.54 3.73
C TRP A 301 -10.98 17.62 3.29
N GLN A 302 -11.52 17.45 2.09
CA GLN A 302 -12.49 18.36 1.48
C GLN A 302 -13.84 17.70 1.31
N GLU A 303 -14.89 18.52 1.33
CA GLU A 303 -16.27 18.07 1.19
C GLU A 303 -16.59 17.49 -0.18
N SER A 304 -16.02 18.06 -1.23
CA SER A 304 -16.15 17.55 -2.60
C SER A 304 -15.41 16.23 -2.78
N TRP A 305 -14.32 15.99 -2.04
CA TRP A 305 -13.48 14.80 -2.16
C TRP A 305 -13.98 13.62 -1.31
N TYR A 306 -14.62 13.89 -0.18
CA TYR A 306 -14.99 12.88 0.81
C TYR A 306 -15.95 11.78 0.31
N PRO A 307 -17.10 12.08 -0.34
CA PRO A 307 -18.13 11.08 -0.64
C PRO A 307 -17.64 9.93 -1.53
N ASP A 308 -16.82 10.25 -2.53
CA ASP A 308 -16.27 9.24 -3.44
C ASP A 308 -15.25 8.36 -2.73
N ARG A 309 -14.48 8.95 -1.81
CA ARG A 309 -13.34 8.31 -1.16
C ARG A 309 -13.72 7.37 -0.04
N VAL A 310 -14.70 7.78 0.78
CA VAL A 310 -15.16 6.98 1.92
C VAL A 310 -15.84 5.68 1.47
N ARG A 311 -16.42 5.66 0.25
CA ARG A 311 -17.06 4.47 -0.34
C ARG A 311 -16.04 3.45 -0.84
N SER A 312 -14.90 3.91 -1.36
CA SER A 312 -13.88 3.02 -1.92
C SER A 312 -12.93 2.45 -0.85
N TYR A 313 -12.08 3.31 -0.27
CA TYR A 313 -10.99 2.85 0.59
C TYR A 313 -10.74 3.82 1.76
N PRO A 314 -11.66 3.87 2.75
CA PRO A 314 -11.65 4.88 3.81
C PRO A 314 -10.38 4.85 4.68
N SER A 315 -9.78 3.68 4.86
CA SER A 315 -8.55 3.50 5.65
C SER A 315 -7.34 4.23 5.06
N ASN A 316 -7.33 4.52 3.75
CA ASN A 316 -6.23 5.23 3.08
C ASN A 316 -6.41 6.75 3.05
N MET A 317 -7.60 7.27 3.38
CA MET A 317 -7.89 8.70 3.29
C MET A 317 -6.95 9.55 4.15
N LEU A 318 -6.57 9.06 5.33
CA LEU A 318 -5.64 9.75 6.23
C LEU A 318 -4.20 9.75 5.68
N VAL A 319 -3.83 8.77 4.86
CA VAL A 319 -2.50 8.71 4.23
C VAL A 319 -2.48 9.62 3.00
N GLU A 320 -3.53 9.61 2.18
CA GLU A 320 -3.62 10.46 0.99
C GLU A 320 -3.66 11.96 1.34
N ARG A 321 -4.46 12.30 2.35
CA ARG A 321 -4.67 13.67 2.85
C ARG A 321 -4.52 13.69 4.37
N PRO A 322 -3.34 14.06 4.90
CA PRO A 322 -2.99 13.85 6.31
C PRO A 322 -3.65 14.83 7.29
N VAL A 323 -4.33 15.87 6.79
CA VAL A 323 -4.94 16.89 7.65
C VAL A 323 -6.46 16.76 7.66
N VAL A 324 -7.01 16.59 8.86
CA VAL A 324 -8.43 16.40 9.09
C VAL A 324 -8.99 17.59 9.84
N ARG A 325 -10.00 18.26 9.29
CA ARG A 325 -10.75 19.31 9.98
C ARG A 325 -11.68 18.69 11.01
N ILE A 326 -11.58 19.10 12.28
CA ILE A 326 -12.38 18.53 13.39
C ILE A 326 -13.53 19.44 13.85
N ASP A 327 -13.48 20.74 13.52
CA ASP A 327 -14.56 21.71 13.74
C ASP A 327 -14.45 22.91 12.78
N GLY A 328 -15.15 24.02 13.07
CA GLY A 328 -15.16 25.22 12.23
C GLY A 328 -13.82 25.92 12.05
N ARG A 329 -12.76 25.60 12.82
CA ARG A 329 -11.45 26.28 12.73
C ARG A 329 -10.25 25.38 13.02
N THR A 330 -10.46 24.23 13.62
CA THR A 330 -9.38 23.37 14.13
C THR A 330 -9.13 22.20 13.19
N PHE A 331 -7.86 21.92 12.95
CA PHE A 331 -7.35 20.77 12.22
C PHE A 331 -6.57 19.84 13.14
N ALA A 332 -6.59 18.55 12.81
CA ALA A 332 -5.84 17.49 13.48
C ALA A 332 -5.01 16.71 12.47
N THR A 333 -3.77 16.40 12.85
CA THR A 333 -2.82 15.59 12.07
C THR A 333 -1.77 14.99 13.02
N SER A 334 -0.75 14.33 12.49
CA SER A 334 0.47 14.00 13.21
C SER A 334 1.70 14.16 12.30
N VAL A 335 2.89 14.23 12.89
CA VAL A 335 4.12 14.25 12.09
C VAL A 335 4.22 12.97 11.24
N MET A 336 3.84 11.82 11.79
CA MET A 336 3.98 10.52 11.11
C MET A 336 2.97 10.35 9.97
N THR A 337 1.72 10.81 10.13
CA THR A 337 0.73 10.76 9.02
C THR A 337 1.14 11.61 7.83
N ILE A 338 1.84 12.73 8.04
CA ILE A 338 2.39 13.54 6.94
C ILE A 338 3.59 12.84 6.29
N VAL A 339 4.46 12.20 7.06
CA VAL A 339 5.56 11.39 6.54
C VAL A 339 5.04 10.25 5.67
N ASP A 340 4.00 9.53 6.12
CA ASP A 340 3.32 8.52 5.32
C ASP A 340 2.74 9.11 4.03
N SER A 341 2.13 10.29 4.12
CA SER A 341 1.58 10.98 2.95
C SER A 341 2.64 11.36 1.92
N VAL A 342 3.82 11.81 2.36
CA VAL A 342 4.97 12.10 1.48
C VAL A 342 5.38 10.85 0.73
N ASN A 343 5.64 9.75 1.45
CA ASN A 343 6.13 8.53 0.79
C ASN A 343 5.05 7.87 -0.08
N CYS A 344 3.78 7.92 0.35
CA CYS A 344 2.64 7.44 -0.42
C CYS A 344 2.46 8.24 -1.71
N PHE A 345 2.60 9.58 -1.65
CA PHE A 345 2.54 10.43 -2.83
C PHE A 345 3.64 10.10 -3.84
N VAL A 346 4.88 9.87 -3.38
CA VAL A 346 5.99 9.47 -4.25
C VAL A 346 5.70 8.11 -4.89
N GLU A 347 5.31 7.11 -4.11
CA GLU A 347 5.01 5.77 -4.63
C GLU A 347 3.88 5.80 -5.66
N HIS A 348 2.76 6.45 -5.34
CA HIS A 348 1.62 6.52 -6.24
C HIS A 348 1.93 7.29 -7.54
N SER A 349 2.87 8.24 -7.49
CA SER A 349 3.36 8.97 -8.65
C SER A 349 4.19 8.08 -9.58
N VAL A 350 5.05 7.22 -9.02
CA VAL A 350 5.89 6.25 -9.77
C VAL A 350 5.03 5.10 -10.33
N PHE A 351 4.10 4.56 -9.53
CA PHE A 351 3.23 3.46 -9.94
C PHE A 351 1.99 3.90 -10.74
N ARG A 352 1.74 5.22 -10.81
CA ARG A 352 0.63 5.85 -11.54
C ARG A 352 -0.74 5.25 -11.18
N TYR A 353 -1.00 5.05 -9.89
CA TYR A 353 -2.27 4.47 -9.44
C TYR A 353 -3.43 5.42 -9.75
N VAL A 354 -4.22 5.08 -10.77
CA VAL A 354 -5.37 5.88 -11.19
C VAL A 354 -6.35 6.04 -10.04
N GLY A 355 -6.64 7.30 -9.72
CA GLY A 355 -7.55 7.64 -8.66
C GLY A 355 -7.00 7.36 -7.26
N TYR A 356 -5.70 7.15 -7.04
CA TYR A 356 -5.10 7.15 -5.70
C TYR A 356 -4.08 8.29 -5.67
N GLY A 357 -4.15 9.16 -4.65
CA GLY A 357 -3.45 10.46 -4.66
C GLY A 357 -1.98 10.36 -5.09
N GLY A 358 -1.52 11.27 -5.95
CA GLY A 358 -0.21 11.22 -6.62
C GLY A 358 -0.24 12.03 -7.91
N ALA A 359 0.92 12.39 -8.45
CA ALA A 359 1.03 13.07 -9.74
C ALA A 359 2.03 12.29 -10.61
N PRO A 360 1.61 11.69 -11.75
CA PRO A 360 2.46 10.81 -12.53
C PRO A 360 3.83 11.42 -12.87
N VAL A 361 4.88 10.63 -12.63
CA VAL A 361 6.25 10.91 -13.13
C VAL A 361 6.53 10.11 -14.39
N ASP A 362 7.69 10.31 -15.02
CA ASP A 362 8.10 9.59 -16.24
C ASP A 362 8.12 8.07 -16.02
N ASP A 363 7.66 7.31 -17.03
CA ASP A 363 7.58 5.83 -16.97
C ASP A 363 8.95 5.18 -16.72
N GLU A 364 10.00 5.86 -17.17
CA GLU A 364 11.37 5.47 -16.96
C GLU A 364 11.74 5.37 -15.47
N SER A 365 11.12 6.17 -14.61
CA SER A 365 11.31 6.06 -13.15
C SER A 365 10.84 4.70 -12.62
N PHE A 366 9.71 4.18 -13.11
CA PHE A 366 9.25 2.84 -12.71
C PHE A 366 10.19 1.77 -13.25
N ARG A 367 10.58 1.88 -14.53
CA ARG A 367 11.46 0.89 -15.18
C ARG A 367 12.81 0.79 -14.47
N VAL A 368 13.50 1.92 -14.30
CA VAL A 368 14.88 1.97 -13.76
C VAL A 368 14.95 1.64 -12.27
N HIS A 369 13.95 2.08 -11.48
CA HIS A 369 14.02 1.97 -10.03
C HIS A 369 13.15 0.87 -9.42
N VAL A 370 12.24 0.26 -10.19
CA VAL A 370 11.34 -0.77 -9.68
C VAL A 370 11.46 -2.06 -10.49
N SER A 371 11.19 -2.06 -11.80
CA SER A 371 11.14 -3.32 -12.58
C SER A 371 12.54 -3.88 -12.88
N GLN A 372 13.44 -3.06 -13.44
CA GLN A 372 14.79 -3.50 -13.81
C GLN A 372 15.61 -4.01 -12.61
N PRO A 373 15.58 -3.39 -11.42
CA PRO A 373 16.26 -3.93 -10.25
C PRO A 373 15.76 -5.32 -9.84
N PHE A 374 14.46 -5.60 -10.02
CA PHE A 374 13.88 -6.91 -9.73
C PHE A 374 14.38 -7.97 -10.72
N GLU A 375 14.43 -7.64 -12.01
CA GLU A 375 15.01 -8.49 -13.06
C GLU A 375 16.50 -8.74 -12.83
N ASN A 376 17.26 -7.69 -12.52
CA ASN A 376 18.68 -7.78 -12.21
C ASN A 376 18.95 -8.67 -11.00
N ALA A 377 18.09 -8.64 -9.98
CA ALA A 377 18.22 -9.52 -8.81
C ALA A 377 18.06 -11.00 -9.19
N ALA A 378 17.13 -11.33 -10.11
CA ALA A 378 16.96 -12.68 -10.62
C ALA A 378 18.19 -13.14 -11.44
N VAL A 379 18.70 -12.29 -12.33
CA VAL A 379 19.94 -12.55 -13.09
C VAL A 379 21.11 -12.81 -12.15
N GLN A 380 21.28 -11.98 -11.12
CA GLN A 380 22.38 -12.12 -10.15
C GLN A 380 22.26 -13.39 -9.31
N LEU A 381 21.04 -13.79 -8.93
CA LEU A 381 20.80 -15.05 -8.25
C LEU A 381 21.28 -16.25 -9.09
N LEU A 382 20.90 -16.28 -10.38
CA LEU A 382 21.28 -17.34 -11.30
C LEU A 382 22.80 -17.36 -11.57
N ARG A 383 23.40 -16.19 -11.81
CA ARG A 383 24.86 -16.06 -12.01
C ARG A 383 25.66 -16.54 -10.80
N LYS A 384 25.21 -16.20 -9.58
CA LYS A 384 25.84 -16.69 -8.34
C LYS A 384 25.78 -18.21 -8.19
N ALA A 385 24.75 -18.84 -8.75
CA ALA A 385 24.62 -20.30 -8.82
C ALA A 385 25.42 -20.93 -9.97
N GLY A 386 26.22 -20.14 -10.70
CA GLY A 386 27.07 -20.59 -11.81
C GLY A 386 26.39 -20.57 -13.19
N TRP A 387 25.12 -20.15 -13.29
CA TRP A 387 24.39 -20.17 -14.55
C TRP A 387 24.79 -19.02 -15.45
N LYS A 388 24.69 -19.25 -16.77
CA LYS A 388 24.85 -18.19 -17.76
C LYS A 388 23.52 -17.48 -17.95
N ALA A 389 23.35 -16.29 -17.35
CA ALA A 389 22.07 -15.58 -17.30
C ALA A 389 22.15 -14.11 -17.72
N GLY A 390 21.08 -13.59 -18.33
CA GLY A 390 20.92 -12.18 -18.71
C GLY A 390 19.62 -11.95 -19.49
N GLY A 391 19.22 -10.68 -19.65
CA GLY A 391 18.04 -10.33 -20.45
C GLY A 391 18.28 -10.49 -21.96
N VAL A 392 17.19 -10.66 -22.71
CA VAL A 392 17.21 -10.70 -24.19
C VAL A 392 16.36 -9.56 -24.72
N SER A 393 16.95 -8.64 -25.48
CA SER A 393 16.22 -7.52 -26.09
C SER A 393 15.23 -7.99 -27.17
N ASP A 394 14.34 -7.09 -27.60
CA ASP A 394 13.41 -7.27 -28.73
C ASP A 394 14.09 -7.59 -30.07
N SER A 395 15.38 -7.28 -30.21
CA SER A 395 16.20 -7.64 -31.37
C SER A 395 16.83 -9.03 -31.27
N GLY A 396 16.71 -9.70 -30.13
CA GLY A 396 17.30 -11.00 -29.82
C GLY A 396 18.72 -10.93 -29.26
N TYR A 397 19.20 -9.76 -28.83
CA TYR A 397 20.53 -9.63 -28.23
C TYR A 397 20.52 -10.14 -26.79
N TRP A 398 21.32 -11.17 -26.49
CA TRP A 398 21.41 -11.77 -25.17
C TRP A 398 22.61 -11.23 -24.40
N GLN A 399 22.32 -10.58 -23.28
CA GLN A 399 23.35 -9.92 -22.46
C GLN A 399 24.35 -10.91 -21.82
N ALA A 400 24.01 -12.20 -21.72
CA ALA A 400 24.91 -13.20 -21.12
C ALA A 400 26.05 -13.65 -22.04
N THR A 401 25.87 -13.51 -23.35
CA THR A 401 26.88 -13.82 -24.39
C THR A 401 27.43 -12.59 -25.08
N GLU A 402 26.79 -11.44 -24.89
CA GLU A 402 27.02 -10.24 -25.71
C GLU A 402 26.84 -10.53 -27.21
N SER A 403 25.88 -11.39 -27.54
CA SER A 403 25.62 -11.82 -28.91
C SER A 403 24.14 -11.92 -29.22
N ARG A 404 23.79 -11.84 -30.51
CA ARG A 404 22.43 -12.09 -30.97
C ARG A 404 22.14 -13.58 -30.98
N LEU A 405 20.97 -13.97 -30.47
CA LEU A 405 20.44 -15.32 -30.60
C LEU A 405 19.88 -15.52 -32.01
N GLU A 406 20.29 -16.61 -32.64
CA GLU A 406 19.82 -16.99 -33.96
C GLU A 406 18.72 -18.04 -33.82
N HIS A 407 17.53 -17.71 -34.31
CA HIS A 407 16.42 -18.64 -34.43
C HIS A 407 16.59 -19.48 -35.70
N GLU A 408 16.33 -20.78 -35.64
CA GLU A 408 16.56 -21.71 -36.75
C GLU A 408 15.83 -21.32 -38.05
N SER A 409 14.62 -20.79 -37.93
CA SER A 409 13.83 -20.27 -39.06
C SER A 409 13.90 -18.74 -39.26
N GLY A 410 14.78 -18.05 -38.53
CA GLY A 410 14.94 -16.59 -38.62
C GLY A 410 13.79 -15.77 -38.00
N GLN A 411 12.91 -16.40 -37.21
CA GLN A 411 11.85 -15.68 -36.50
C GLN A 411 12.39 -14.70 -35.47
N LYS A 412 11.74 -13.54 -35.37
CA LYS A 412 12.04 -12.54 -34.35
C LYS A 412 11.56 -13.01 -32.99
N VAL A 413 12.26 -12.59 -31.94
CA VAL A 413 11.85 -12.85 -30.55
C VAL A 413 10.47 -12.22 -30.31
N PRO A 414 9.54 -12.93 -29.64
CA PRO A 414 8.20 -12.41 -29.35
C PRO A 414 8.23 -11.43 -28.16
N GLY A 415 8.90 -10.31 -28.34
CA GLY A 415 9.13 -9.27 -27.33
C GLY A 415 10.40 -9.50 -26.50
N GLU A 416 10.74 -8.53 -25.66
CA GLU A 416 11.85 -8.64 -24.70
C GLU A 416 11.63 -9.80 -23.73
N ILE A 417 12.70 -10.53 -23.39
CA ILE A 417 12.71 -11.58 -22.35
C ILE A 417 13.48 -11.05 -21.15
N ASP A 418 12.80 -10.93 -20.02
CA ASP A 418 13.35 -10.31 -18.81
C ASP A 418 14.61 -11.06 -18.33
N VAL A 419 14.57 -12.40 -18.29
CA VAL A 419 15.74 -13.25 -18.00
C VAL A 419 15.72 -14.54 -18.81
N LEU A 420 16.81 -14.81 -19.52
CA LEU A 420 17.14 -16.12 -20.07
C LEU A 420 18.41 -16.65 -19.41
N ALA A 421 18.37 -17.88 -18.91
CA ALA A 421 19.48 -18.50 -18.19
C ALA A 421 19.72 -19.95 -18.61
N LEU A 422 20.96 -20.31 -18.87
CA LEU A 422 21.38 -21.67 -19.22
C LEU A 422 22.21 -22.28 -18.08
N HIS A 423 21.81 -23.46 -17.61
CA HIS A 423 22.55 -24.21 -16.60
C HIS A 423 23.93 -24.67 -17.14
N PRO A 424 24.98 -24.78 -16.30
CA PRO A 424 26.32 -25.21 -16.74
C PRO A 424 26.38 -26.54 -17.49
N SER A 425 25.46 -27.47 -17.21
CA SER A 425 25.39 -28.75 -17.93
C SER A 425 24.90 -28.62 -19.37
N GLY A 426 24.30 -27.49 -19.75
CA GLY A 426 23.67 -27.28 -21.05
C GLY A 426 22.32 -28.00 -21.23
N GLN A 427 21.84 -28.72 -20.22
CA GLN A 427 20.62 -29.55 -20.33
C GLN A 427 19.32 -28.83 -19.96
N VAL A 428 19.41 -27.74 -19.19
CA VAL A 428 18.24 -27.00 -18.71
C VAL A 428 18.47 -25.51 -18.92
N ALA A 429 17.45 -24.84 -19.43
CA ALA A 429 17.38 -23.39 -19.48
C ALA A 429 16.12 -22.89 -18.76
N LEU A 430 16.24 -21.76 -18.07
CA LEU A 430 15.13 -21.05 -17.46
C LEU A 430 14.86 -19.78 -18.26
N LEU A 431 13.60 -19.60 -18.66
CA LEU A 431 13.09 -18.36 -19.22
C LEU A 431 12.13 -17.75 -18.21
N ILE A 432 12.51 -16.60 -17.64
CA ILE A 432 11.80 -16.00 -16.52
C ILE A 432 11.25 -14.65 -16.94
N GLU A 433 9.94 -14.47 -16.79
CA GLU A 433 9.26 -13.18 -16.90
C GLU A 433 9.04 -12.61 -15.50
N CYS A 434 9.62 -11.45 -15.24
CA CYS A 434 9.53 -10.75 -13.99
C CYS A 434 8.32 -9.81 -13.99
N LYS A 435 7.48 -9.88 -12.97
CA LYS A 435 6.28 -9.04 -12.84
C LYS A 435 6.18 -8.40 -11.46
N VAL A 436 6.36 -7.09 -11.44
CA VAL A 436 6.10 -6.22 -10.28
C VAL A 436 4.64 -5.80 -10.34
N LEU A 437 3.79 -6.47 -9.56
CA LEU A 437 2.34 -6.22 -9.56
C LEU A 437 1.94 -5.24 -8.46
N SER A 438 0.93 -4.42 -8.74
CA SER A 438 0.25 -3.65 -7.71
C SER A 438 -0.38 -4.59 -6.69
N GLN A 439 -0.22 -4.32 -5.40
CA GLN A 439 -0.92 -5.11 -4.40
C GLN A 439 -2.44 -4.91 -4.53
N PRO A 440 -3.25 -5.98 -4.43
CA PRO A 440 -4.68 -5.87 -4.65
C PRO A 440 -5.39 -5.58 -3.32
N PHE A 441 -5.99 -4.40 -3.20
CA PHE A 441 -6.64 -3.94 -1.96
C PHE A 441 -8.16 -3.78 -2.11
N SER A 442 -8.71 -4.31 -3.20
CA SER A 442 -10.14 -4.31 -3.53
C SER A 442 -10.44 -5.54 -4.37
N MET A 443 -11.67 -6.05 -4.31
CA MET A 443 -12.13 -7.17 -5.14
C MET A 443 -11.70 -7.07 -6.61
N SER A 444 -11.93 -5.95 -7.29
CA SER A 444 -11.59 -5.79 -8.71
C SER A 444 -10.09 -5.96 -9.01
N LYS A 445 -9.24 -5.36 -8.17
CA LYS A 445 -7.79 -5.55 -8.24
C LYS A 445 -7.38 -6.98 -7.93
N LEU A 446 -8.02 -7.61 -6.94
CA LEU A 446 -7.76 -9.00 -6.58
C LEU A 446 -8.13 -9.94 -7.75
N SER A 447 -9.33 -9.80 -8.33
CA SER A 447 -9.75 -10.54 -9.52
C SER A 447 -8.78 -10.34 -10.69
N ASN A 448 -8.26 -9.12 -10.88
CA ASN A 448 -7.28 -8.83 -11.93
C ASN A 448 -5.96 -9.58 -11.69
N VAL A 449 -5.41 -9.56 -10.47
CA VAL A 449 -4.17 -10.28 -10.17
C VAL A 449 -4.35 -11.79 -10.25
N VAL A 450 -5.48 -12.31 -9.78
CA VAL A 450 -5.83 -13.74 -9.93
C VAL A 450 -5.98 -14.11 -11.41
N GLY A 451 -6.63 -13.27 -12.22
CA GLY A 451 -6.77 -13.49 -13.66
C GLY A 451 -5.43 -13.48 -14.40
N LYS A 452 -4.47 -12.66 -13.98
CA LYS A 452 -3.11 -12.60 -14.53
C LYS A 452 -2.26 -13.82 -14.20
N LEU A 453 -2.30 -14.26 -12.94
CA LEU A 453 -1.37 -15.27 -12.43
C LEU A 453 -1.95 -16.68 -12.45
N GLY A 454 -3.26 -16.80 -12.32
CA GLY A 454 -3.97 -18.07 -12.23
C GLY A 454 -4.20 -18.74 -13.59
N PRO A 455 -4.91 -19.88 -13.59
CA PRO A 455 -5.12 -20.70 -14.78
C PRO A 455 -6.02 -20.07 -15.86
N SER A 456 -6.81 -19.05 -15.52
CA SER A 456 -7.64 -18.35 -16.52
C SER A 456 -6.82 -17.49 -17.48
N ASP A 457 -5.62 -17.08 -17.08
CA ASP A 457 -4.67 -16.28 -17.85
C ASP A 457 -5.32 -15.13 -18.65
N SER A 458 -6.21 -14.37 -18.01
CA SER A 458 -7.07 -13.39 -18.69
C SER A 458 -6.31 -12.27 -19.41
N GLU A 459 -5.06 -12.05 -19.02
CA GLU A 459 -4.15 -11.03 -19.60
C GLU A 459 -3.03 -11.66 -20.47
N GLY A 460 -3.06 -12.98 -20.63
CA GLY A 460 -2.14 -13.74 -21.48
C GLY A 460 -0.70 -13.77 -20.95
N PHE A 461 -0.46 -13.66 -19.65
CA PHE A 461 0.89 -13.74 -19.08
C PHE A 461 1.51 -15.10 -19.38
N HIS A 462 0.77 -16.18 -19.13
CA HIS A 462 1.22 -17.53 -19.43
C HIS A 462 1.30 -17.78 -20.93
N ALA A 463 0.29 -17.37 -21.70
CA ALA A 463 0.31 -17.53 -23.16
C ALA A 463 1.44 -16.74 -23.85
N LYS A 464 1.83 -15.58 -23.34
CA LYS A 464 2.99 -14.81 -23.84
C LYS A 464 4.30 -15.49 -23.44
N LEU A 465 4.39 -16.01 -22.22
CA LEU A 465 5.54 -16.76 -21.74
C LEU A 465 5.77 -18.03 -22.58
N GLU A 466 4.70 -18.79 -22.87
CA GLU A 466 4.77 -19.99 -23.71
C GLU A 466 5.33 -19.69 -25.11
N LYS A 467 4.91 -18.56 -25.73
CA LYS A 467 5.47 -18.12 -27.02
C LYS A 467 6.97 -17.84 -26.94
N LYS A 468 7.44 -17.24 -25.85
CA LYS A 468 8.85 -16.96 -25.61
C LYS A 468 9.65 -18.25 -25.38
N VAL A 469 9.08 -19.21 -24.64
CA VAL A 469 9.66 -20.54 -24.43
C VAL A 469 9.83 -21.26 -25.76
N ALA A 470 8.76 -21.37 -26.55
CA ALA A 470 8.80 -22.03 -27.86
C ALA A 470 9.81 -21.36 -28.82
N TRP A 471 9.90 -20.02 -28.80
CA TRP A 471 10.92 -19.31 -29.57
C TRP A 471 12.34 -19.64 -29.10
N ALA A 472 12.58 -19.66 -27.78
CA ALA A 472 13.89 -19.92 -27.20
C ALA A 472 14.38 -21.35 -27.48
N GLU A 473 13.49 -22.34 -27.45
CA GLU A 473 13.79 -23.75 -27.79
C GLU A 473 14.34 -23.90 -29.21
N ALA A 474 13.88 -23.06 -30.13
CA ALA A 474 14.31 -23.05 -31.53
C ALA A 474 15.51 -22.12 -31.79
N THR A 475 16.26 -21.73 -30.75
CA THR A 475 17.52 -20.98 -30.90
C THR A 475 18.73 -21.90 -30.82
N SER A 476 19.75 -21.60 -31.62
CA SER A 476 21.00 -22.39 -31.65
C SER A 476 21.70 -22.47 -30.28
N ALA A 477 21.59 -21.43 -29.46
CA ALA A 477 22.19 -21.36 -28.13
C ALA A 477 21.51 -22.25 -27.08
N MET A 478 20.25 -22.65 -27.31
CA MET A 478 19.47 -23.49 -26.39
C MET A 478 19.30 -24.92 -26.93
N LYS A 479 19.96 -25.25 -28.04
CA LYS A 479 19.84 -26.56 -28.68
C LYS A 479 20.22 -27.68 -27.72
N GLY A 480 19.27 -28.58 -27.46
CA GLY A 480 19.44 -29.72 -26.54
C GLY A 480 19.15 -29.40 -25.07
N ALA A 481 18.87 -28.14 -24.72
CA ALA A 481 18.38 -27.77 -23.40
C ALA A 481 16.85 -27.88 -23.35
N GLN A 482 16.31 -28.37 -22.23
CA GLN A 482 14.89 -28.20 -21.91
C GLN A 482 14.67 -26.76 -21.41
N VAL A 483 13.87 -25.97 -22.13
CA VAL A 483 13.53 -24.61 -21.73
C VAL A 483 12.30 -24.63 -20.83
N VAL A 484 12.42 -24.08 -19.62
CA VAL A 484 11.33 -24.01 -18.65
C VAL A 484 10.93 -22.56 -18.43
N GLY A 485 9.67 -22.24 -18.75
CA GLY A 485 9.08 -20.93 -18.50
C GLY A 485 8.66 -20.73 -17.05
N LEU A 486 9.02 -19.59 -16.45
CA LEU A 486 8.65 -19.19 -15.10
C LEU A 486 8.07 -17.76 -15.07
N LEU A 487 7.03 -17.53 -14.29
CA LEU A 487 6.62 -16.19 -13.89
C LEU A 487 7.23 -15.88 -12.51
N LEU A 488 8.14 -14.92 -12.44
CA LEU A 488 8.70 -14.44 -11.18
C LEU A 488 7.94 -13.19 -10.72
N VAL A 489 7.34 -13.27 -9.53
CA VAL A 489 6.57 -12.16 -8.93
C VAL A 489 7.21 -11.73 -7.61
N GLU A 490 7.06 -10.45 -7.24
CA GLU A 490 7.52 -9.98 -5.92
C GLU A 490 6.78 -10.72 -4.80
N HIS A 491 5.47 -10.89 -4.97
CA HIS A 491 4.59 -11.56 -4.03
C HIS A 491 3.41 -12.23 -4.74
N GLY A 492 2.80 -13.21 -4.06
CA GLY A 492 1.53 -13.79 -4.49
C GLY A 492 1.66 -15.01 -5.38
N SER A 493 2.80 -15.70 -5.34
CA SER A 493 3.03 -16.91 -6.16
C SER A 493 1.98 -18.00 -5.94
N PHE A 494 1.38 -18.04 -4.74
CA PHE A 494 0.32 -18.99 -4.42
C PHE A 494 -0.94 -18.83 -5.30
N LEU A 495 -1.13 -17.69 -5.95
CA LEU A 495 -2.23 -17.43 -6.87
C LEU A 495 -2.05 -18.15 -8.21
N GLY A 496 -0.82 -18.51 -8.57
CA GLY A 496 -0.50 -19.28 -9.77
C GLY A 496 -0.63 -20.79 -9.61
N ARG A 497 -1.32 -21.26 -8.57
CA ARG A 497 -1.50 -22.70 -8.36
C ARG A 497 -2.29 -23.29 -9.53
N ASN A 498 -1.76 -24.35 -10.13
CA ASN A 498 -2.31 -25.02 -11.31
C ASN A 498 -2.34 -24.15 -12.60
N ALA A 499 -1.58 -23.05 -12.64
CA ALA A 499 -1.40 -22.30 -13.88
C ALA A 499 -0.46 -23.05 -14.85
N ALA A 500 -0.45 -22.63 -16.12
CA ALA A 500 0.32 -23.31 -17.17
C ALA A 500 1.83 -23.27 -16.91
N HIS A 501 2.36 -22.12 -16.48
CA HIS A 501 3.73 -21.98 -16.01
C HIS A 501 3.78 -21.81 -14.49
N LEU A 502 4.91 -22.22 -13.91
CA LEU A 502 5.15 -22.06 -12.49
C LEU A 502 5.28 -20.58 -12.15
N VAL A 503 4.49 -20.12 -11.18
CA VAL A 503 4.62 -18.78 -10.59
C VAL A 503 5.42 -18.91 -9.31
N VAL A 504 6.50 -18.13 -9.19
CA VAL A 504 7.44 -18.18 -8.07
C VAL A 504 7.74 -16.79 -7.52
N GLU A 505 8.07 -16.72 -6.23
CA GLU A 505 8.75 -15.59 -5.61
C GLU A 505 10.26 -15.85 -5.57
N MET A 506 11.07 -14.82 -5.33
CA MET A 506 12.55 -14.90 -5.36
C MET A 506 13.11 -16.05 -4.50
N ARG A 507 12.54 -16.27 -3.30
CA ARG A 507 12.94 -17.39 -2.41
C ARG A 507 12.61 -18.77 -2.96
N GLN A 508 11.55 -18.89 -3.75
CA GLN A 508 11.16 -20.14 -4.40
C GLN A 508 12.05 -20.39 -5.62
N LEU A 509 12.41 -19.34 -6.37
CA LEU A 509 13.40 -19.43 -7.45
C LEU A 509 14.76 -19.90 -6.90
N GLU A 510 15.23 -19.35 -5.78
CA GLU A 510 16.47 -19.77 -5.11
C GLU A 510 16.48 -21.28 -4.81
N LYS A 511 15.39 -21.79 -4.23
CA LYS A 511 15.24 -23.22 -3.93
C LYS A 511 15.19 -24.08 -5.19
N LEU A 512 14.48 -23.61 -6.22
CA LEU A 512 14.38 -24.31 -7.49
C LEU A 512 15.76 -24.44 -8.16
N VAL A 513 16.53 -23.36 -8.18
CA VAL A 513 17.89 -23.33 -8.74
C VAL A 513 18.81 -24.29 -7.99
N ALA A 514 18.76 -24.31 -6.65
CA ALA A 514 19.52 -25.27 -5.84
C ALA A 514 19.17 -26.73 -6.17
N GLN A 515 17.86 -27.03 -6.27
CA GLN A 515 17.37 -28.38 -6.60
C GLN A 515 17.79 -28.83 -8.01
N ILE A 516 17.78 -27.92 -9.00
CA ILE A 516 18.25 -28.23 -10.35
C ILE A 516 19.75 -28.53 -10.32
N ASN A 517 20.55 -27.69 -9.66
CA ASN A 517 21.99 -27.91 -9.56
C ASN A 517 22.33 -29.26 -8.91
N GLU A 518 21.62 -29.65 -7.85
CA GLU A 518 21.81 -30.95 -7.18
C GLU A 518 21.50 -32.12 -8.13
N LYS A 519 20.34 -32.09 -8.79
CA LYS A 519 19.91 -33.18 -9.69
C LYS A 519 20.75 -33.34 -10.95
N THR A 520 21.46 -32.30 -11.36
CA THR A 520 22.28 -32.32 -12.58
C THR A 520 23.76 -32.56 -12.29
N ALA A 521 24.14 -32.65 -11.00
CA ALA A 521 25.46 -33.04 -10.55
C ALA A 521 25.60 -34.56 -10.29
N GLU A 522 24.46 -35.24 -10.09
CA GLU A 522 24.32 -36.71 -10.11
C GLU A 522 24.30 -37.23 -11.56
#